data_AF-A0A8T1TLW4-F1
#
_entry.id   AF-A0A8T1TLW4-F1
#
_cell.length_a   1.000
_cell.length_b   1.000
_cell.length_c   1.000
_cell.angle_alpha   90.00
_cell.angle_beta   90.00
_cell.angle_gamma   90.00
#
_symmetry.space_group_name_H-M   'P 1'
#
loop_
_entity.id
_entity.type
_entity.pdbx_description
1 polymer ?
#
loop_
_entity_poly.entity_id
_entity_poly.type
_entity_poly.pdbx_seq_one_letter_code
_entity_poly.pdbx_strand_id
1 'polypeptide(L)' 'RSSGIVVVSVHPGYVDTDLTQGKATLKPTDSVAAMTDLIAKLNPESTGKFFKPDPVTELPW' A
#
# COMPACT_ATOMS: atom_id res chain seq x y z
N ARG A 1 -11.88 -1.21 21.02
CA ARG A 1 -11.60 -1.14 19.56
C ARG A 1 -12.88 -1.56 18.85
N SER A 2 -13.73 -0.63 18.42
CA SER A 2 -15.10 -0.95 17.95
C SER A 2 -15.69 0.07 16.96
N SER A 3 -14.86 0.90 16.33
CA SER A 3 -15.34 1.91 15.35
C SER A 3 -15.62 1.35 13.96
N GLY A 4 -15.36 0.06 13.69
CA GLY A 4 -15.55 -0.54 12.36
C GLY A 4 -14.58 -0.03 11.29
N ILE A 5 -13.52 0.67 11.69
CA ILE A 5 -12.52 1.26 10.79
C ILE A 5 -11.27 0.39 10.81
N VAL A 6 -10.79 0.02 9.63
CA VAL A 6 -9.48 -0.61 9.43
C VAL A 6 -8.44 0.47 9.15
N VAL A 7 -7.30 0.42 9.84
CA VAL A 7 -6.21 1.40 9.67
C VAL A 7 -4.91 0.65 9.39
N VAL A 8 -4.24 0.97 8.28
CA VAL A 8 -2.97 0.37 7.86
C VAL A 8 -2.01 1.44 7.38
N SER A 9 -0.71 1.13 7.39
CA SER A 9 0.29 1.87 6.63
C SER A 9 0.56 1.14 5.31
N VAL A 10 0.85 1.88 4.23
CA VAL A 10 1.10 1.30 2.91
C VAL A 10 2.35 1.93 2.29
N HIS A 11 3.29 1.08 1.88
CA HIS A 11 4.44 1.48 1.07
C HIS A 11 4.04 1.37 -0.41
N PRO A 12 3.89 2.49 -1.15
CA PRO A 12 3.36 2.47 -2.52
C PRO A 12 4.33 1.84 -3.54
N GLY A 13 5.58 1.63 -3.14
CA GLY A 13 6.68 1.22 -4.00
C GLY A 13 7.60 2.41 -4.31
N TYR A 14 8.60 2.18 -5.15
CA TYR A 14 9.42 3.26 -5.69
C TYR A 14 8.77 3.73 -7.00
N VAL A 15 7.90 4.73 -6.91
CA VAL A 15 6.92 5.11 -7.95
C VAL A 15 7.37 6.35 -8.74
N ASP A 16 7.29 6.27 -10.06
CA ASP A 16 7.62 7.31 -11.05
C ASP A 16 6.68 8.51 -10.95
N THR A 17 7.00 9.41 -10.02
CA THR A 17 6.30 10.65 -9.70
C THR A 17 7.30 11.79 -9.56
N ASP A 18 6.82 13.03 -9.47
CA ASP A 18 7.64 14.21 -9.21
C ASP A 18 8.55 14.04 -7.97
N LEU A 19 8.06 13.38 -6.92
CA LEU A 19 8.83 13.08 -5.70
C LEU A 19 10.11 12.28 -6.00
N THR A 20 10.06 11.39 -7.00
CA THR A 20 11.20 10.58 -7.44
C THR A 20 11.96 11.17 -8.62
N GLN A 21 11.52 12.32 -9.16
CA GLN A 21 12.14 13.00 -10.29
C GLN A 21 12.33 12.10 -11.53
N GLY A 22 11.39 11.21 -11.82
CA GLY A 22 11.48 10.31 -12.97
C GLY A 22 12.48 9.16 -12.83
N LYS A 23 13.04 8.93 -11.64
CA LYS A 23 14.08 7.90 -11.41
C LYS A 23 13.52 6.54 -11.00
N ALA A 24 12.24 6.48 -10.70
CA ALA A 24 11.55 5.27 -10.35
C ALA A 24 11.09 4.49 -11.59
N THR A 25 10.98 3.17 -11.44
CA THR A 25 10.59 2.27 -12.54
C THR A 25 9.13 1.85 -12.47
N LEU A 26 8.49 1.92 -11.29
CA LEU A 26 7.09 1.56 -11.11
C LEU A 26 6.19 2.72 -11.55
N LYS A 27 5.23 2.46 -12.44
CA LYS A 27 4.30 3.50 -12.88
C LYS A 27 3.26 3.82 -11.80
N PRO A 28 2.79 5.08 -11.70
CA PRO A 28 1.74 5.46 -10.76
C PRO A 28 0.46 4.63 -10.93
N THR A 29 0.07 4.32 -12.17
CA THR A 29 -1.11 3.49 -12.47
C THR A 29 -1.03 2.11 -11.84
N ASP A 30 0.14 1.48 -11.93
CA ASP A 30 0.35 0.12 -11.44
C ASP A 30 0.40 0.10 -9.90
N SER A 31 1.08 1.09 -9.30
CA SER A 31 1.10 1.28 -7.85
C SER A 31 -0.31 1.48 -7.26
N VAL A 32 -1.13 2.34 -7.88
CA VAL A 32 -2.49 2.62 -7.42
C VAL A 32 -3.42 1.42 -7.63
N ALA A 33 -3.30 0.70 -8.75
CA ALA A 33 -4.07 -0.53 -8.97
C ALA A 33 -3.77 -1.57 -7.87
N ALA A 34 -2.50 -1.83 -7.58
CA ALA A 34 -2.09 -2.75 -6.53
C ALA A 34 -2.56 -2.29 -5.13
N MET A 35 -2.49 -1.00 -4.81
CA MET A 35 -3.00 -0.46 -3.55
C MET A 35 -4.52 -0.62 -3.43
N THR A 36 -5.27 -0.40 -4.52
CA THR A 36 -6.73 -0.57 -4.54
C THR A 36 -7.10 -2.04 -4.31
N ASP A 37 -6.38 -2.97 -4.94
CA ASP A 37 -6.54 -4.40 -4.74
C ASP A 37 -6.21 -4.85 -3.31
N LEU A 38 -5.19 -4.24 -2.68
CA LEU A 38 -4.88 -4.46 -1.27
C LEU A 38 -6.04 -3.97 -0.39
N ILE A 39 -6.49 -2.73 -0.59
CA ILE A 39 -7.57 -2.10 0.21
C ILE A 39 -8.85 -2.95 0.15
N ALA A 40 -9.20 -3.47 -1.03
CA ALA A 40 -10.37 -4.35 -1.22
C ALA A 40 -10.32 -5.65 -0.41
N LYS A 41 -9.13 -6.08 0.04
CA LYS A 41 -8.91 -7.33 0.80
C LYS A 41 -8.67 -7.10 2.29
N LEU A 42 -8.57 -5.84 2.74
CA LEU A 42 -8.31 -5.51 4.13
C LEU A 42 -9.49 -5.92 5.02
N ASN A 43 -9.17 -6.34 6.24
CA ASN A 43 -10.13 -6.77 7.23
C ASN A 43 -9.72 -6.25 8.63
N PRO A 44 -10.54 -6.43 9.68
CA PRO A 44 -10.20 -5.95 11.02
C PRO A 44 -8.84 -6.43 11.55
N GLU A 45 -8.42 -7.64 11.23
CA GLU A 45 -7.11 -8.21 11.62
C GLU A 45 -5.93 -7.53 10.90
N SER A 46 -6.20 -6.82 9.82
CA SER A 46 -5.20 -6.03 9.11
C SER A 46 -4.82 -4.76 9.88
N THR A 47 -5.63 -4.33 10.85
CA THR A 47 -5.43 -3.06 11.55
C THR A 47 -4.09 -3.02 12.29
N GLY A 48 -3.32 -1.95 12.07
CA GLY A 48 -2.02 -1.72 12.70
C GLY A 48 -0.87 -2.45 12.01
N LYS A 49 -1.07 -2.95 10.79
CA LYS A 49 -0.03 -3.54 9.94
C LYS A 49 0.49 -2.56 8.91
N PHE A 50 1.68 -2.88 8.38
CA PHE A 50 2.34 -2.14 7.31
C PHE A 50 2.49 -3.05 6.08
N PHE A 51 2.05 -2.60 4.90
CA PHE A 51 2.02 -3.45 3.70
C PHE A 51 2.75 -2.84 2.51
N LYS A 52 3.36 -3.69 1.68
CA LYS A 52 3.71 -3.42 0.27
C LYS A 52 2.73 -4.21 -0.62
N PRO A 53 2.06 -3.61 -1.62
CA PRO A 53 0.92 -4.23 -2.29
C PRO A 53 1.25 -5.18 -3.47
N ASP A 54 2.46 -5.17 -4.03
CA ASP A 54 2.82 -6.07 -5.15
C ASP A 54 4.26 -6.61 -5.05
N PRO A 55 4.44 -7.91 -4.72
CA PRO A 55 3.43 -8.80 -4.15
C PRO A 55 3.00 -8.29 -2.76
N VAL A 56 1.76 -8.61 -2.34
CA VAL A 56 1.28 -8.25 -1.00
C VAL A 56 2.18 -8.85 0.07
N THR A 57 2.89 -8.00 0.79
CA THR A 57 3.85 -8.38 1.82
C THR A 57 3.65 -7.51 3.06
N GLU A 58 3.55 -8.11 4.24
CA GLU A 58 3.61 -7.39 5.52
C GLU A 58 5.06 -7.00 5.80
N LEU A 59 5.32 -5.72 6.03
CA LEU A 59 6.63 -5.16 6.33
C LEU A 59 6.79 -4.99 7.85
N PRO A 60 8.03 -5.09 8.38
CA PRO A 60 8.30 -4.66 9.75
C PRO A 60 8.12 -3.14 9.90
N TRP A 61 7.75 -2.71 11.11
CA TRP A 61 7.84 -1.32 11.55
C TRP A 61 9.31 -0.91 11.72
#